data_AF-W9ZIR7-F1
#
_entry.id   AF-W9ZIR7-F1
#
_cell.length_a   1.000
_cell.length_b   1.000
_cell.length_c   1.000
_cell.angle_alpha   90.00
_cell.angle_beta   90.00
_cell.angle_gamma   90.00
#
_symmetry.space_group_name_H-M   'P 1'
#
loop_
_entity.id
_entity.type
_entity.pdbx_description
1 polymer ?
#
loop_
_entity_poly.entity_id
_entity_poly.type
_entity_poly.pdbx_seq_one_letter_code
_entity_poly.pdbx_strand_id
1 'polypeptide(L)'
;MASFHDTELLIFSRSSCRNINSSAQMSFQPTNRSSLFLGVSGSQTGAGLRQLAIHNLDQAHQDTVTSAIARILDTDIAEITYAQIIDGLPLGEVAFESRGGMPHRDHPINHCHDKLCDGILDSTRGFRSTFYPNILKFDSRNAVYVHPDRENVTYRICRLTSEKRLQLLKFLTAEVPDHSPLPILPNEKNDYRIDPEESPQETGIYKDIWDRSELREDAYDQRLRDVWNKLDYLTHSDKGNAADRALERRNRIFQGRFDGEP
;
A
#
# COMPACT_ATOMS: atom_id res chain seq x y z
N MET A 1 -13.41 9.76 25.31
CA MET A 1 -12.14 10.52 25.22
C MET A 1 -11.07 9.53 24.78
N ALA A 2 -10.83 9.42 23.48
CA ALA A 2 -9.71 8.66 22.94
C ALA A 2 -8.77 9.68 22.29
N SER A 3 -7.56 9.80 22.84
CA SER A 3 -6.49 10.65 22.31
C SER A 3 -5.81 9.86 21.18
N PHE A 4 -5.86 10.41 19.97
CA PHE A 4 -5.39 9.77 18.74
C PHE A 4 -3.92 10.08 18.52
N HIS A 5 -3.06 9.07 18.41
CA HIS A 5 -1.68 9.25 17.95
C HIS A 5 -1.24 8.07 17.06
N ASP A 6 -0.44 8.41 16.04
CA ASP A 6 0.40 7.56 15.18
C ASP A 6 -0.27 6.83 13.96
N THR A 7 0.13 7.16 12.71
CA THR A 7 -0.23 6.52 11.38
C THR A 7 0.91 6.38 10.25
N GLU A 8 1.73 5.31 10.16
CA GLU A 8 3.13 5.20 9.60
C GLU A 8 3.21 4.95 8.09
N LEU A 9 4.23 5.46 7.39
CA LEU A 9 4.33 5.41 5.92
C LEU A 9 4.54 3.97 5.35
N LEU A 10 3.70 3.60 4.38
CA LEU A 10 3.77 2.36 3.60
C LEU A 10 4.42 2.61 2.24
N ILE A 11 5.31 1.72 1.79
CA ILE A 11 5.81 1.70 0.41
C ILE A 11 5.03 0.66 -0.39
N PHE A 12 4.47 1.11 -1.52
CA PHE A 12 3.59 0.36 -2.41
C PHE A 12 4.18 -0.97 -2.90
N SER A 13 3.31 -1.97 -3.08
CA SER A 13 3.57 -3.21 -3.83
C SER A 13 2.59 -3.32 -5.00
N ARG A 14 3.04 -3.97 -6.08
CA ARG A 14 2.35 -4.18 -7.37
C ARG A 14 0.94 -4.79 -7.30
N SER A 15 0.53 -5.33 -6.17
CA SER A 15 -0.68 -6.15 -5.96
C SER A 15 -1.97 -5.37 -5.65
N SER A 16 -1.91 -4.05 -5.47
CA SER A 16 -3.07 -3.22 -5.05
C SER A 16 -4.13 -2.98 -6.16
N CYS A 17 -3.87 -3.40 -7.41
CA CYS A 17 -4.72 -3.06 -8.57
C CYS A 17 -6.06 -3.81 -8.71
N ARG A 18 -6.51 -4.57 -7.68
CA ARG A 18 -7.71 -5.44 -7.81
C ARG A 18 -9.06 -4.70 -7.79
N ASN A 19 -9.13 -3.44 -7.34
CA ASN A 19 -10.41 -2.78 -7.03
C ASN A 19 -10.83 -1.64 -7.99
N ILE A 20 -10.26 -1.54 -9.18
CA ILE A 20 -10.78 -0.60 -10.19
C ILE A 20 -11.98 -1.25 -10.88
N ASN A 21 -13.18 -1.00 -10.33
CA ASN A 21 -14.44 -1.38 -10.97
C ASN A 21 -14.51 -0.79 -12.39
N SER A 22 -14.84 -1.65 -13.37
CA SER A 22 -14.99 -1.40 -14.82
C SER A 22 -16.09 -0.38 -15.23
N SER A 23 -16.49 0.53 -14.34
CA SER A 23 -17.58 1.48 -14.60
C SER A 23 -17.23 2.94 -14.30
N ALA A 24 -16.00 3.26 -13.92
CA ALA A 24 -15.55 4.65 -13.81
C ALA A 24 -15.00 5.13 -15.16
N GLN A 25 -15.87 5.65 -16.03
CA GLN A 25 -15.42 6.55 -17.10
C GLN A 25 -14.67 7.72 -16.43
N MET A 26 -13.37 7.86 -16.71
CA MET A 26 -12.60 9.02 -16.28
C MET A 26 -13.10 10.27 -17.00
N SER A 27 -14.05 10.99 -16.39
CA SER A 27 -14.26 12.40 -16.68
C SER A 27 -13.47 13.21 -15.66
N PHE A 28 -12.33 13.77 -16.07
CA PHE A 28 -11.69 14.85 -15.32
C PHE A 28 -12.58 16.10 -15.44
N GLN A 29 -13.46 16.31 -14.45
CA GLN A 29 -14.07 17.62 -14.25
C GLN A 29 -13.40 18.32 -13.06
N PRO A 30 -12.87 19.54 -13.24
CA PRO A 30 -12.29 20.32 -12.17
C PRO A 30 -13.41 20.92 -11.33
N THR A 31 -13.76 20.30 -10.19
CA THR A 31 -14.72 20.90 -9.27
C THR A 31 -14.03 21.91 -8.36
N ASN A 32 -14.06 23.15 -8.80
CA ASN A 32 -13.84 24.33 -7.97
C ASN A 32 -15.05 24.49 -7.04
N ARG A 33 -14.95 24.12 -5.75
CA ARG A 33 -15.95 24.50 -4.75
C ARG A 33 -15.33 24.67 -3.37
N SER A 34 -15.21 25.93 -2.97
CA SER A 34 -15.02 26.37 -1.60
C SER A 34 -16.21 25.93 -0.74
N SER A 35 -15.97 25.17 0.33
CA SER A 35 -16.95 24.98 1.41
C SER A 35 -16.36 25.54 2.71
N LEU A 36 -16.90 26.70 3.10
CA LEU A 36 -16.78 27.28 4.42
C LEU A 36 -17.36 26.30 5.45
N PHE A 37 -16.56 25.88 6.43
CA PHE A 37 -17.06 25.32 7.68
C PHE A 37 -16.65 26.24 8.83
N LEU A 38 -17.67 26.81 9.48
CA LEU A 38 -17.55 27.58 10.71
C LEU A 38 -17.01 26.70 11.85
N GLY A 39 -16.12 27.27 12.64
CA GLY A 39 -15.46 26.62 13.76
C GLY A 39 -16.37 26.32 14.95
N VAL A 40 -16.01 25.26 15.66
CA VAL A 40 -16.32 25.09 17.08
C VAL A 40 -14.99 24.89 17.80
N SER A 41 -14.71 25.80 18.72
CA SER A 41 -13.53 25.83 19.60
C SER A 41 -13.55 24.63 20.55
N GLY A 42 -12.49 23.83 20.52
CA GLY A 42 -12.26 22.71 21.43
C GLY A 42 -10.78 22.53 21.71
N SER A 43 -10.38 22.88 22.93
CA SER A 43 -9.24 22.37 23.72
C SER A 43 -8.03 21.81 22.95
N GLN A 44 -6.99 22.64 22.82
CA GLN A 44 -5.65 22.24 22.40
C GLN A 44 -4.99 21.28 23.41
N THR A 45 -4.97 19.98 23.13
CA THR A 45 -3.86 19.07 23.51
C THR A 45 -3.88 17.87 22.58
N GLY A 46 -3.13 17.96 21.47
CA GLY A 46 -2.87 16.85 20.57
C GLY A 46 -1.67 17.20 19.72
N ALA A 47 -0.53 16.55 19.95
CA ALA A 47 0.62 16.66 19.05
C ALA A 47 0.21 16.07 17.69
N GLY A 48 -0.27 16.92 16.78
CA GLY A 48 -0.61 16.53 15.43
C GLY A 48 0.64 16.01 14.72
N LEU A 49 0.51 14.89 14.01
CA LEU A 49 1.55 14.36 13.15
C LEU A 49 2.00 15.46 12.18
N ARG A 50 3.27 15.86 12.27
CA ARG A 50 3.82 16.92 11.44
C ARG A 50 4.11 16.34 10.07
N GLN A 51 3.15 16.47 9.15
CA GLN A 51 3.42 16.24 7.73
C GLN A 51 4.48 17.26 7.29
N LEU A 52 5.66 16.76 6.90
CA LEU A 52 6.76 17.57 6.42
C LEU A 52 6.72 17.58 4.90
N ALA A 53 6.51 18.77 4.34
CA ALA A 53 6.72 19.00 2.92
C ALA A 53 8.23 19.11 2.63
N ILE A 54 8.65 18.64 1.46
CA ILE A 54 10.06 18.63 1.05
C ILE A 54 10.66 20.04 1.06
N HIS A 55 9.90 21.07 0.68
CA HIS A 55 10.36 22.47 0.66
C HIS A 55 10.77 23.04 2.03
N ASN A 56 10.45 22.34 3.13
CA ASN A 56 10.90 22.72 4.48
C ASN A 56 12.32 22.25 4.79
N LEU A 57 12.90 21.38 3.96
CA LEU A 57 14.27 20.91 4.08
C LEU A 57 15.24 21.96 3.53
N ASP A 58 16.50 21.95 3.95
CA ASP A 58 17.52 22.74 3.24
C ASP A 58 17.76 22.21 1.82
N GLN A 59 18.44 23.01 0.99
CA GLN A 59 18.63 22.68 -0.43
C GLN A 59 19.31 21.32 -0.63
N ALA A 60 20.35 21.00 0.16
CA ALA A 60 21.09 19.76 0.01
C ALA A 60 20.20 18.53 0.29
N HIS A 61 19.36 18.61 1.32
CA HIS A 61 18.38 17.57 1.61
C HIS A 61 17.26 17.50 0.55
N GLN A 62 16.80 18.63 0.02
CA GLN A 62 15.83 18.66 -1.08
C GLN A 62 16.38 17.98 -2.34
N ASP A 63 17.63 18.28 -2.71
CA ASP A 63 18.30 17.69 -3.87
C ASP A 63 18.46 16.17 -3.69
N THR A 64 18.81 15.74 -2.47
CA THR A 64 18.95 14.32 -2.12
C THR A 64 17.62 13.59 -2.26
N VAL A 65 16.53 14.12 -1.69
CA VAL A 65 15.20 13.50 -1.76
C VAL A 65 14.67 13.49 -3.19
N THR A 66 14.84 14.58 -3.93
CA THR A 66 14.45 14.69 -5.34
C THR A 66 15.18 13.65 -6.19
N SER A 67 16.49 13.50 -6.00
CA SER A 67 17.30 12.50 -6.71
C SER A 67 16.90 11.07 -6.33
N ALA A 68 16.62 10.81 -5.06
CA ALA A 68 16.16 9.51 -4.58
C ALA A 68 14.82 9.12 -5.22
N ILE A 69 13.87 10.05 -5.30
CA ILE A 69 12.57 9.83 -5.95
C ILE A 69 12.75 9.57 -7.44
N ALA A 70 13.51 10.41 -8.14
CA ALA A 70 13.82 10.21 -9.56
C ALA A 70 14.42 8.82 -9.81
N ARG A 71 15.36 8.40 -8.96
CA ARG A 71 15.99 7.07 -9.03
C ARG A 71 15.01 5.91 -8.87
N ILE A 72 14.00 6.04 -8.01
CA ILE A 72 12.91 5.04 -7.90
C ILE A 72 12.11 5.01 -9.20
N LEU A 73 11.72 6.19 -9.70
CA LEU A 73 10.91 6.34 -10.92
C LEU A 73 11.63 5.92 -12.20
N ASP A 74 12.95 5.87 -12.19
CA ASP A 74 13.80 5.40 -13.29
C ASP A 74 13.97 3.87 -13.33
N THR A 75 13.44 3.14 -12.35
CA THR A 75 13.50 1.67 -12.40
C THR A 75 12.46 1.09 -13.34
N ASP A 76 12.82 0.01 -14.06
CA ASP A 76 11.88 -0.74 -14.92
C ASP A 76 10.64 -1.20 -14.16
N ILE A 77 10.82 -1.60 -12.89
CA ILE A 77 9.69 -2.01 -12.05
C ILE A 77 8.71 -0.87 -11.83
N ALA A 78 9.18 0.36 -11.61
CA ALA A 78 8.33 1.53 -11.47
C ALA A 78 7.63 1.87 -12.79
N GLU A 79 8.37 1.91 -13.91
CA GLU A 79 7.80 2.20 -15.23
C GLU A 79 6.65 1.24 -15.56
N ILE A 80 6.88 -0.08 -15.45
CA ILE A 80 5.86 -1.09 -15.73
C ILE A 80 4.70 -1.05 -14.72
N THR A 81 4.95 -0.67 -13.47
CA THR A 81 3.87 -0.57 -12.46
C THR A 81 2.97 0.63 -12.75
N TYR A 82 3.54 1.81 -13.02
CA TYR A 82 2.75 2.98 -13.39
C TYR A 82 2.05 2.81 -14.73
N ALA A 83 2.67 2.12 -15.69
CA ALA A 83 2.04 1.78 -16.95
C ALA A 83 0.75 0.97 -16.73
N GLN A 84 0.79 -0.09 -15.92
CA GLN A 84 -0.42 -0.87 -15.59
C GLN A 84 -1.49 -0.04 -14.88
N ILE A 85 -1.10 0.89 -14.00
CA ILE A 85 -2.05 1.80 -13.33
C ILE A 85 -2.73 2.71 -14.35
N ILE A 86 -1.98 3.26 -15.30
CA ILE A 86 -2.50 4.13 -16.36
C ILE A 86 -3.34 3.35 -17.37
N ASP A 87 -2.95 2.11 -17.69
CA ASP A 87 -3.73 1.17 -18.51
C ASP A 87 -5.07 0.82 -17.86
N GLY A 88 -5.13 0.92 -16.52
CA GLY A 88 -6.32 0.62 -15.71
C GLY A 88 -6.52 -0.87 -15.44
N LEU A 89 -5.62 -1.74 -15.93
CA LEU A 89 -5.64 -3.18 -15.73
C LEU A 89 -4.23 -3.70 -15.44
N PRO A 90 -4.06 -4.61 -14.45
CA PRO A 90 -2.79 -5.28 -14.25
C PRO A 90 -2.52 -6.30 -15.36
N LEU A 91 -1.26 -6.52 -15.69
CA LEU A 91 -0.83 -7.63 -16.54
C LEU A 91 -1.26 -8.95 -15.90
N GLY A 92 -1.57 -9.95 -16.73
CA GLY A 92 -1.98 -11.28 -16.27
C GLY A 92 -1.03 -11.85 -15.23
N GLU A 93 0.28 -11.81 -15.49
CA GLU A 93 1.32 -12.27 -14.56
C GLU A 93 1.22 -11.61 -13.16
N VAL A 94 0.95 -10.30 -13.11
CA VAL A 94 0.85 -9.55 -11.84
C VAL A 94 -0.42 -9.94 -11.11
N ALA A 95 -1.52 -10.15 -11.83
CA ALA A 95 -2.77 -10.62 -11.24
C ALA A 95 -2.63 -12.04 -10.65
N PHE A 96 -1.90 -12.92 -11.33
CA PHE A 96 -1.67 -14.30 -10.89
C PHE A 96 -0.70 -14.41 -9.70
N GLU A 97 0.21 -13.45 -9.52
CA GLU A 97 1.10 -13.43 -8.35
C GLU A 97 0.39 -13.04 -7.05
N SER A 98 -0.74 -12.34 -7.12
CA SER A 98 -1.42 -11.83 -5.91
C SER A 98 -2.16 -12.91 -5.15
N ARG A 99 -2.15 -12.79 -3.83
CA ARG A 99 -2.64 -13.80 -2.88
C ARG A 99 -4.18 -13.91 -2.78
N GLY A 100 -4.92 -12.97 -3.34
CA GLY A 100 -6.40 -13.00 -3.33
C GLY A 100 -7.03 -14.09 -4.23
N GLY A 101 -6.26 -15.10 -4.67
CA GLY A 101 -6.70 -16.16 -5.57
C GLY A 101 -6.82 -15.71 -7.02
N MET A 102 -6.90 -16.68 -7.93
CA MET A 102 -7.16 -16.42 -9.35
C MET A 102 -8.56 -15.83 -9.53
N PRO A 103 -8.70 -14.78 -10.35
CA PRO A 103 -9.99 -14.36 -10.85
C PRO A 103 -10.74 -15.55 -11.46
N HIS A 104 -12.08 -15.51 -11.45
CA HIS A 104 -12.91 -16.54 -12.08
C HIS A 104 -12.39 -16.86 -13.49
N ARG A 105 -12.42 -18.12 -13.93
CA ARG A 105 -11.83 -18.58 -15.21
C ARG A 105 -12.21 -17.72 -16.43
N ASP A 106 -13.42 -17.17 -16.41
CA ASP A 106 -13.99 -16.33 -17.48
C ASP A 106 -13.66 -14.83 -17.32
N HIS A 107 -12.88 -14.44 -16.31
CA HIS A 107 -12.47 -13.06 -16.11
C HIS A 107 -11.57 -12.62 -17.26
N PRO A 108 -11.80 -11.45 -17.89
CA PRO A 108 -11.04 -10.99 -19.05
C PRO A 108 -9.52 -10.98 -18.85
N ILE A 109 -9.07 -10.69 -17.62
CA ILE A 109 -7.64 -10.69 -17.28
C ILE A 109 -6.93 -12.02 -17.51
N ASN A 110 -7.65 -13.15 -17.53
CA ASN A 110 -7.05 -14.45 -17.74
C ASN A 110 -6.63 -14.69 -19.20
N HIS A 111 -7.18 -13.93 -20.15
CA HIS A 111 -6.99 -14.19 -21.59
C HIS A 111 -6.74 -12.92 -22.43
N CYS A 112 -6.81 -11.72 -21.85
CA CYS A 112 -6.87 -10.48 -22.61
C CYS A 112 -5.87 -9.37 -22.21
N HIS A 113 -5.01 -9.58 -21.21
CA HIS A 113 -4.07 -8.53 -20.75
C HIS A 113 -2.66 -9.05 -20.48
N ASP A 114 -2.10 -9.75 -21.47
CA ASP A 114 -0.71 -10.24 -21.43
C ASP A 114 0.33 -9.17 -21.79
N LYS A 115 -0.13 -8.05 -22.36
CA LYS A 115 0.68 -6.90 -22.71
C LYS A 115 -0.08 -5.61 -22.42
N LEU A 116 0.67 -4.54 -22.18
CA LEU A 116 0.12 -3.19 -22.07
C LEU A 116 -0.53 -2.76 -23.39
N CYS A 117 -1.54 -1.90 -23.31
CA CYS A 117 -2.11 -1.25 -24.47
C CYS A 117 -1.08 -0.32 -25.15
N ASP A 118 -1.24 -0.14 -26.47
CA ASP A 118 -0.33 0.69 -27.27
C ASP A 118 -0.35 2.15 -26.78
N GLY A 119 0.83 2.77 -26.66
CA GLY A 119 0.99 4.16 -26.22
C GLY A 119 0.94 4.41 -24.71
N ILE A 120 0.64 3.39 -23.90
CA ILE A 120 0.62 3.53 -22.43
C ILE A 120 2.01 3.85 -21.88
N LEU A 121 3.06 3.19 -22.38
CA LEU A 121 4.44 3.48 -21.94
C LEU A 121 4.86 4.93 -22.24
N ASP A 122 4.49 5.47 -23.39
CA ASP A 122 4.78 6.86 -23.74
C ASP A 122 4.02 7.82 -22.81
N SER A 123 2.78 7.48 -22.48
CA SER A 123 1.98 8.22 -21.49
C SER A 123 2.60 8.17 -20.09
N THR A 124 3.09 7.01 -19.65
CA THR A 124 3.81 6.84 -18.38
C THR A 124 5.07 7.69 -18.33
N ARG A 125 5.88 7.67 -19.40
CA ARG A 125 7.10 8.49 -19.51
C ARG A 125 6.77 9.98 -19.50
N GLY A 126 5.70 10.38 -20.20
CA GLY A 126 5.16 11.74 -20.18
C GLY A 126 4.80 12.18 -18.76
N PHE A 127 3.98 11.39 -18.05
CA PHE A 127 3.63 11.65 -16.66
C PHE A 127 4.87 11.79 -15.78
N ARG A 128 5.80 10.83 -15.85
CA ARG A 128 7.06 10.82 -15.08
C ARG A 128 7.87 12.08 -15.31
N SER A 129 7.99 12.54 -16.56
CA SER A 129 8.77 13.74 -16.90
C SER A 129 8.21 15.03 -16.29
N THR A 130 6.92 15.05 -15.97
CA THR A 130 6.23 16.22 -15.38
C THR A 130 6.00 16.09 -13.87
N PHE A 131 6.38 14.95 -13.27
CA PHE A 131 6.14 14.70 -11.86
C PHE A 131 6.98 15.65 -10.99
N TYR A 132 6.30 16.35 -10.08
CA TYR A 132 6.93 17.33 -9.20
C TYR A 132 7.01 16.80 -7.76
N PRO A 133 8.19 16.40 -7.25
CA PRO A 133 8.31 15.74 -5.95
C PRO A 133 7.79 16.54 -4.76
N ASN A 134 7.83 17.89 -4.83
CA ASN A 134 7.40 18.77 -3.74
C ASN A 134 5.89 18.73 -3.45
N ILE A 135 5.09 18.04 -4.26
CA ILE A 135 3.69 17.74 -3.93
C ILE A 135 3.57 16.68 -2.82
N LEU A 136 4.62 15.89 -2.60
CA LEU A 136 4.65 14.83 -1.60
C LEU A 136 4.80 15.41 -0.19
N LYS A 137 4.07 14.81 0.74
CA LYS A 137 4.15 15.09 2.17
C LYS A 137 4.60 13.81 2.87
N PHE A 138 5.64 13.92 3.68
CA PHE A 138 6.15 12.78 4.43
C PHE A 138 5.72 12.87 5.88
N ASP A 139 5.41 11.72 6.45
CA ASP A 139 5.31 11.59 7.88
C ASP A 139 6.72 11.55 8.49
N SER A 140 6.91 12.15 9.66
CA SER A 140 8.20 12.19 10.36
C SER A 140 8.65 10.84 10.96
N ARG A 141 7.94 9.75 10.68
CA ARG A 141 8.24 8.44 11.28
C ARG A 141 9.29 7.64 10.55
N ASN A 142 9.89 6.76 11.35
CA ASN A 142 11.14 6.13 11.02
C ASN A 142 10.97 4.68 10.54
N ALA A 143 9.81 4.06 10.76
CA ALA A 143 9.56 2.71 10.27
C ALA A 143 8.96 2.72 8.86
N VAL A 144 9.37 1.73 8.06
CA VAL A 144 8.89 1.54 6.69
C VAL A 144 8.28 0.16 6.60
N TYR A 145 7.07 0.08 6.08
CA TYR A 145 6.34 -1.16 5.89
C TYR A 145 6.12 -1.46 4.42
N VAL A 146 6.19 -2.73 4.07
CA VAL A 146 5.87 -3.23 2.73
C VAL A 146 4.74 -4.27 2.84
N HIS A 147 3.81 -4.19 1.91
CA HIS A 147 2.70 -5.13 1.81
C HIS A 147 2.82 -5.87 0.47
N PRO A 148 3.57 -6.98 0.40
CA PRO A 148 3.81 -7.65 -0.87
C PRO A 148 2.52 -8.23 -1.47
N ASP A 149 1.60 -8.75 -0.65
CA ASP A 149 0.37 -9.44 -1.07
C ASP A 149 0.62 -10.44 -2.22
N ARG A 150 1.62 -11.30 -2.05
CA ARG A 150 1.99 -12.31 -3.06
C ARG A 150 1.81 -13.71 -2.51
N GLU A 151 1.31 -14.62 -3.35
CA GLU A 151 1.01 -16.01 -2.96
C GLU A 151 2.23 -16.67 -2.32
N ASN A 152 3.38 -16.57 -2.99
CA ASN A 152 4.64 -17.23 -2.60
C ASN A 152 5.55 -16.39 -1.69
N VAL A 153 5.07 -15.28 -1.13
CA VAL A 153 5.87 -14.41 -0.23
C VAL A 153 5.21 -14.25 1.12
N THR A 154 4.08 -13.55 1.19
CA THR A 154 3.24 -13.36 2.38
C THR A 154 2.07 -12.45 2.00
N TYR A 155 0.91 -12.62 2.63
CA TYR A 155 -0.15 -11.61 2.55
C TYR A 155 0.04 -10.49 3.59
N ARG A 156 0.81 -10.75 4.65
CA ARG A 156 0.94 -9.82 5.78
C ARG A 156 1.83 -8.63 5.48
N ILE A 157 1.51 -7.50 6.11
CA ILE A 157 2.33 -6.29 6.11
C ILE A 157 3.59 -6.55 6.93
N CYS A 158 4.75 -6.27 6.38
CA CYS A 158 6.03 -6.55 7.02
C CYS A 158 6.82 -5.26 7.21
N ARG A 159 7.36 -5.03 8.41
CA ARG A 159 8.32 -3.96 8.64
C ARG A 159 9.64 -4.30 7.95
N LEU A 160 10.25 -3.32 7.29
CA LEU A 160 11.59 -3.50 6.72
C LEU A 160 12.63 -3.73 7.83
N THR A 161 13.47 -4.74 7.63
CA THR A 161 14.66 -4.98 8.46
C THR A 161 15.68 -3.87 8.28
N SER A 162 16.52 -3.62 9.28
CA SER A 162 17.64 -2.65 9.19
C SER A 162 18.56 -2.91 7.99
N GLU A 163 18.82 -4.18 7.66
CA GLU A 163 19.65 -4.58 6.50
C GLU A 163 19.03 -4.10 5.17
N LYS A 164 17.78 -4.50 4.89
CA LYS A 164 17.04 -4.06 3.68
C LYS A 164 16.87 -2.55 3.62
N ARG A 165 16.65 -1.90 4.77
CA ARG A 165 16.55 -0.44 4.84
C ARG A 165 17.87 0.23 4.47
N LEU A 166 18.99 -0.28 4.96
CA LEU A 166 20.31 0.25 4.61
C LEU A 166 20.64 0.01 3.13
N GLN A 167 20.28 -1.15 2.58
CA GLN A 167 20.40 -1.43 1.15
C GLN A 167 19.60 -0.43 0.31
N LEU A 168 18.34 -0.18 0.69
CA LEU A 168 17.51 0.82 0.03
C LEU A 168 18.13 2.22 0.15
N LEU A 169 18.59 2.63 1.33
CA LEU A 169 19.22 3.93 1.52
C LEU A 169 20.47 4.09 0.64
N LYS A 170 21.35 3.07 0.61
CA LYS A 170 22.54 3.06 -0.26
C LYS A 170 22.19 3.23 -1.73
N PHE A 171 21.16 2.51 -2.19
CA PHE A 171 20.66 2.66 -3.54
C PHE A 171 20.15 4.09 -3.80
N LEU A 172 19.35 4.63 -2.88
CA LEU A 172 18.73 5.96 -3.01
C LEU A 172 19.72 7.13 -2.92
N THR A 173 20.89 6.95 -2.31
CA THR A 173 21.88 8.02 -2.12
C THR A 173 23.18 7.81 -2.90
N ALA A 174 23.34 6.70 -3.63
CA ALA A 174 24.52 6.45 -4.45
C ALA A 174 24.59 7.45 -5.62
N GLU A 175 25.79 7.91 -5.99
CA GLU A 175 25.98 8.70 -7.21
C GLU A 175 25.59 7.89 -8.46
N VAL A 176 26.10 6.66 -8.54
CA VAL A 176 25.75 5.67 -9.56
C VAL A 176 25.38 4.36 -8.85
N PRO A 177 24.09 3.97 -8.84
CA PRO A 177 23.67 2.73 -8.20
C PRO A 177 24.12 1.53 -9.04
N ASP A 178 24.66 0.51 -8.36
CA ASP A 178 25.10 -0.75 -9.00
C ASP A 178 23.90 -1.67 -9.32
N HIS A 179 23.06 -1.95 -8.32
CA HIS A 179 21.88 -2.80 -8.45
C HIS A 179 20.66 -2.20 -7.75
N SER A 180 19.48 -2.36 -8.34
CA SER A 180 18.22 -1.95 -7.74
C SER A 180 17.76 -2.98 -6.68
N PRO A 181 17.47 -2.56 -5.44
CA PRO A 181 16.92 -3.44 -4.40
C PRO A 181 15.41 -3.67 -4.55
N LEU A 182 14.78 -3.11 -5.59
CA LEU A 182 13.34 -3.23 -5.84
C LEU A 182 13.06 -4.42 -6.78
N PRO A 183 12.00 -5.22 -6.55
CA PRO A 183 11.05 -5.11 -5.44
C PRO A 183 11.63 -5.64 -4.13
N ILE A 184 11.31 -4.97 -3.02
CA ILE A 184 11.70 -5.44 -1.69
C ILE A 184 10.71 -6.51 -1.22
N LEU A 185 11.16 -7.76 -1.19
CA LEU A 185 10.34 -8.89 -0.74
C LEU A 185 10.66 -9.24 0.72
N PRO A 186 9.65 -9.31 1.60
CA PRO A 186 9.81 -9.87 2.94
C PRO A 186 10.26 -11.33 2.92
N ASN A 187 10.90 -11.77 3.99
CA ASN A 187 11.27 -13.16 4.21
C ASN A 187 11.12 -13.51 5.70
N GLU A 188 11.51 -14.72 6.10
CA GLU A 188 11.39 -15.19 7.49
C GLU A 188 12.13 -14.31 8.52
N LYS A 189 13.12 -13.50 8.11
CA LYS A 189 13.81 -12.55 9.00
C LYS A 189 12.98 -11.31 9.33
N ASN A 190 11.91 -11.05 8.58
CA ASN A 190 10.94 -9.99 8.93
C ASN A 190 10.09 -10.51 10.11
N ASP A 191 10.49 -10.14 11.33
CA ASP A 191 9.91 -10.60 12.59
C ASP A 191 8.69 -9.79 13.05
N TYR A 192 8.52 -8.60 12.49
CA TYR A 192 7.39 -7.72 12.78
C TYR A 192 6.41 -7.71 11.60
N ARG A 193 5.25 -8.33 11.82
CA ARG A 193 4.21 -8.58 10.82
C ARG A 193 2.84 -8.20 11.34
N ILE A 194 2.03 -7.62 10.48
CA ILE A 194 0.69 -7.13 10.79
C ILE A 194 -0.28 -7.67 9.74
N ASP A 195 -1.47 -8.08 10.19
CA ASP A 195 -2.53 -8.48 9.29
C ASP A 195 -3.11 -7.25 8.57
N PRO A 196 -3.31 -7.29 7.24
CA PRO A 196 -3.88 -6.16 6.49
C PRO A 196 -5.28 -5.72 6.94
N GLU A 197 -5.99 -6.61 7.64
CA GLU A 197 -7.32 -6.38 8.22
C GLU A 197 -7.30 -5.54 9.51
N GLU A 198 -6.15 -5.42 10.18
CA GLU A 198 -6.03 -4.59 11.39
C GLU A 198 -6.16 -3.10 11.03
N SER A 199 -6.75 -2.31 11.93
CA SER A 199 -7.07 -0.93 11.60
C SER A 199 -5.81 -0.05 11.53
N PRO A 200 -5.75 0.94 10.62
CA PRO A 200 -4.70 1.97 10.62
C PRO A 200 -4.59 2.72 11.95
N GLN A 201 -5.69 2.82 12.69
CA GLN A 201 -5.76 3.50 13.98
C GLN A 201 -5.07 2.72 15.10
N GLU A 202 -5.16 1.38 15.08
CA GLU A 202 -4.53 0.52 16.09
C GLU A 202 -3.08 0.20 15.74
N THR A 203 -2.83 -0.10 14.47
CA THR A 203 -1.48 -0.44 13.99
C THR A 203 -0.58 0.77 13.85
N GLY A 204 -1.21 1.93 13.75
CA GLY A 204 -0.55 3.15 13.35
C GLY A 204 0.21 2.97 12.05
N ILE A 205 -0.33 2.25 11.05
CA ILE A 205 0.20 2.14 9.69
C ILE A 205 -0.74 2.86 8.73
N TYR A 206 -0.21 3.83 8.00
CA TYR A 206 -0.92 4.57 6.97
C TYR A 206 -1.42 3.67 5.86
N LYS A 207 -2.66 3.94 5.50
CA LYS A 207 -3.45 3.23 4.51
C LYS A 207 -4.18 4.30 3.71
N ASP A 208 -3.79 4.50 2.46
CA ASP A 208 -4.55 5.37 1.57
C ASP A 208 -5.92 4.73 1.25
N ILE A 209 -6.91 5.57 0.96
CA ILE A 209 -8.27 5.12 0.64
C ILE A 209 -8.31 4.21 -0.60
N TRP A 210 -7.35 4.38 -1.52
CA TRP A 210 -7.23 3.58 -2.75
C TRP A 210 -6.40 2.31 -2.55
N ASP A 211 -5.62 2.21 -1.47
CA ASP A 211 -4.66 1.13 -1.32
C ASP A 211 -5.31 -0.21 -0.95
N ARG A 212 -6.34 -0.20 -0.09
CA ARG A 212 -7.10 -1.41 0.30
C ARG A 212 -8.47 -1.06 0.87
N SER A 213 -9.53 -1.45 0.19
CA SER A 213 -10.86 -1.46 0.78
C SER A 213 -10.89 -2.38 2.01
N GLU A 214 -11.82 -2.15 2.92
CA GLU A 214 -12.07 -3.12 3.99
C GLU A 214 -12.39 -4.48 3.37
N LEU A 215 -11.95 -5.55 4.05
CA LEU A 215 -12.29 -6.90 3.62
C LEU A 215 -13.82 -7.02 3.59
N ARG A 216 -14.36 -7.46 2.46
CA ARG A 216 -15.80 -7.66 2.32
C ARG A 216 -16.29 -8.71 3.31
N GLU A 217 -17.57 -8.67 3.65
CA GLU A 217 -18.16 -9.65 4.59
C GLU A 217 -18.19 -11.07 4.01
N ASP A 218 -18.31 -11.20 2.69
CA ASP A 218 -18.35 -12.45 1.94
C ASP A 218 -16.97 -12.96 1.50
N ALA A 219 -15.92 -12.16 1.68
CA ALA A 219 -14.57 -12.52 1.28
C ALA A 219 -13.92 -13.45 2.30
N TYR A 220 -13.07 -14.34 1.80
CA TYR A 220 -12.28 -15.25 2.63
C TYR A 220 -11.24 -14.46 3.44
N ASP A 221 -11.26 -14.63 4.76
CA ASP A 221 -10.30 -14.01 5.68
C ASP A 221 -9.02 -14.87 5.74
N GLN A 222 -7.91 -14.32 5.24
CA GLN A 222 -6.61 -15.04 5.12
C GLN A 222 -6.07 -15.51 6.48
N ARG A 223 -6.49 -14.88 7.57
CA ARG A 223 -6.14 -15.27 8.94
C ARG A 223 -6.74 -16.63 9.35
N LEU A 224 -7.77 -17.10 8.65
CA LEU A 224 -8.41 -18.40 8.87
C LEU A 224 -7.81 -19.54 8.02
N ARG A 225 -6.67 -19.31 7.36
CA ARG A 225 -6.00 -20.34 6.56
C ARG A 225 -5.70 -21.59 7.39
N ASP A 226 -6.11 -22.75 6.89
CA ASP A 226 -5.97 -24.04 7.56
C ASP A 226 -4.52 -24.53 7.63
N VAL A 227 -3.70 -24.24 6.62
CA VAL A 227 -2.26 -24.57 6.59
C VAL A 227 -1.42 -23.51 7.30
N TRP A 228 -0.49 -23.93 8.15
CA TRP A 228 0.51 -23.05 8.76
C TRP A 228 1.77 -23.01 7.89
N ASN A 229 2.37 -21.85 7.73
CA ASN A 229 3.71 -21.69 7.16
C ASN A 229 4.44 -20.52 7.83
N LYS A 230 5.77 -20.57 7.82
CA LYS A 230 6.65 -19.54 8.42
C LYS A 230 6.67 -18.22 7.65
N LEU A 231 6.26 -18.25 6.39
CA LEU A 231 6.22 -17.06 5.55
C LEU A 231 5.08 -16.13 5.95
N ASP A 232 3.95 -16.63 6.46
CA ASP A 232 2.85 -15.81 6.96
C ASP A 232 2.87 -15.68 8.49
N TYR A 233 3.11 -16.80 9.17
CA TYR A 233 3.02 -16.88 10.63
C TYR A 233 4.33 -17.41 11.19
N LEU A 234 5.06 -16.57 11.91
CA LEU A 234 6.40 -16.92 12.42
C LEU A 234 6.33 -18.10 13.40
N THR A 235 5.21 -18.24 14.10
CA THR A 235 4.95 -19.32 15.04
C THR A 235 3.52 -19.85 14.89
N HIS A 236 3.26 -21.03 15.44
CA HIS A 236 1.89 -21.56 15.52
C HIS A 236 0.99 -20.69 16.43
N SER A 237 1.56 -20.06 17.46
CA SER A 237 0.83 -19.13 18.33
C SER A 237 0.42 -17.87 17.59
N ASP A 238 1.30 -17.30 16.75
CA ASP A 238 0.97 -16.15 15.89
C ASP A 238 -0.20 -16.48 14.95
N LYS A 239 -0.20 -17.69 14.36
CA LYS A 239 -1.35 -18.17 13.59
C LYS A 239 -2.63 -18.27 14.41
N GLY A 240 -2.56 -18.84 15.62
CA GLY A 240 -3.71 -18.93 16.53
C GLY A 240 -4.30 -17.55 16.83
N ASN A 241 -3.43 -16.61 17.21
CA ASN A 241 -3.84 -15.23 17.51
C ASN A 241 -4.47 -14.53 16.30
N ALA A 242 -3.95 -14.76 15.09
CA ALA A 242 -4.55 -14.23 13.86
C ALA A 242 -5.94 -14.82 13.61
N ALA A 243 -6.10 -16.13 13.80
CA ALA A 243 -7.39 -16.80 13.67
C ALA A 243 -8.42 -16.27 14.70
N ASP A 244 -8.00 -16.02 15.94
CA ASP A 244 -8.85 -15.43 16.97
C ASP A 244 -9.38 -14.05 16.55
N ARG A 245 -8.51 -13.16 16.05
CA ARG A 245 -8.93 -11.84 15.53
C ARG A 245 -9.90 -11.95 14.35
N ALA A 246 -9.74 -12.95 13.50
CA ALA A 246 -10.67 -13.21 12.40
C ALA A 246 -12.03 -13.71 12.87
N LEU A 247 -12.05 -14.58 13.87
CA LEU A 247 -13.29 -15.05 14.51
C LEU A 247 -14.01 -13.90 15.23
N GLU A 248 -13.27 -13.04 15.93
CA GLU A 248 -13.82 -11.82 16.55
C GLU A 248 -14.45 -10.90 15.51
N ARG A 249 -13.76 -10.62 14.39
CA ARG A 249 -14.33 -9.85 13.27
C ARG A 249 -15.62 -10.49 12.76
N ARG A 250 -15.62 -11.80 12.52
CA ARG A 250 -16.81 -12.54 12.05
C ARG A 250 -17.97 -12.44 13.03
N ASN A 251 -17.70 -12.54 14.34
CA ASN A 251 -18.71 -12.42 15.38
C ASN A 251 -19.30 -11.01 15.44
N ARG A 252 -18.48 -9.96 15.30
CA ARG A 252 -18.95 -8.57 15.22
C ARG A 252 -19.87 -8.33 14.03
N ILE A 253 -19.50 -8.84 12.85
CA ILE A 253 -20.35 -8.76 11.64
C ILE A 253 -21.66 -9.50 11.86
N PHE A 254 -21.59 -10.71 12.43
CA PHE A 254 -22.79 -11.51 12.72
C PHE A 254 -23.72 -10.78 13.68
N GLN A 255 -23.22 -10.30 14.83
CA GLN A 255 -24.01 -9.55 15.82
C GLN A 255 -24.62 -8.27 15.22
N GLY A 256 -23.84 -7.48 14.47
CA GLY A 256 -24.33 -6.27 13.81
C GLY A 256 -25.46 -6.50 12.81
N ARG A 257 -25.57 -7.70 12.22
CA ARG A 257 -26.71 -8.08 11.36
C ARG A 257 -28.00 -8.36 12.15
N PHE A 258 -27.91 -8.76 13.42
CA PHE A 258 -29.09 -9.02 14.27
C PHE A 258 -29.52 -7.80 15.10
N ASP A 259 -28.60 -6.90 15.43
CA ASP A 259 -28.89 -5.67 16.17
C ASP A 259 -29.46 -4.55 15.27
N GLY A 260 -29.55 -4.78 13.95
CA GLY A 260 -29.98 -3.83 12.92
C GLY A 260 -31.41 -3.99 12.39
N GLU A 261 -32.19 -4.95 12.90
CA GLU A 261 -33.61 -5.14 12.54
C GLU A 261 -34.51 -4.62 13.69
N PRO A 262 -35.42 -3.65 13.44
CA PRO A 262 -36.49 -3.31 14.39
C PRO A 262 -37.59 -4.37 14.48
#